data_AF-W6UNG9-F1
#
_entry.id   AF-W6UNG9-F1
#
_cell.length_a   1.000
_cell.length_b   1.000
_cell.length_c   1.000
_cell.angle_alpha   90.00
_cell.angle_beta   90.00
_cell.angle_gamma   90.00
#
_symmetry.space_group_name_H-M   'P 1'
#
loop_
_entity.id
_entity.type
_entity.pdbx_description
1 polymer ?
#
loop_
_entity_poly.entity_id
_entity_poly.type
_entity_poly.pdbx_seq_one_letter_code
_entity_poly.pdbx_strand_id
1 'polypeptide(L)'
;MPVHREILEYWPKRRFMKKERDLTQPGESSAAASRQDEIERKKNEVLVLKSCLNMKRLKLSLAINDIKNYCFEHVDSDQLINASKDDPFKNKRKCSLL
;
A
#
# COMPACT_ATOMS: atom_id res chain seq x y z
N MET A 1 -2.91 25.68 -2.90
CA MET A 1 -1.90 24.81 -3.53
C MET A 1 -2.46 23.40 -3.56
N PRO A 2 -2.82 22.84 -4.71
CA PRO A 2 -3.47 21.53 -4.78
C PRO A 2 -2.43 20.41 -4.63
N VAL A 3 -2.57 19.60 -3.57
CA VAL A 3 -1.70 18.44 -3.30
C VAL A 3 -2.09 17.31 -4.26
N HIS A 4 -1.09 16.84 -5.01
CA HIS A 4 -1.14 15.79 -6.03
C HIS A 4 -1.94 14.56 -5.57
N ARG A 5 -2.97 14.25 -6.35
CA ARG A 5 -3.90 13.12 -6.20
C ARG A 5 -3.39 11.85 -6.89
N GLU A 6 -2.11 11.51 -6.76
CA GLU A 6 -1.46 10.48 -7.60
C GLU A 6 -0.78 9.32 -6.84
N ILE A 7 -1.00 9.16 -5.53
CA ILE A 7 -0.36 8.07 -4.74
C ILE A 7 -1.29 6.86 -4.54
N LEU A 8 -2.31 6.66 -5.39
CA LEU A 8 -3.22 5.50 -5.26
C LEU A 8 -3.22 4.53 -6.45
N GLU A 9 -2.46 4.77 -7.52
CA GLU A 9 -2.49 3.89 -8.70
C GLU A 9 -1.35 2.86 -8.80
N TYR A 10 -0.46 2.75 -7.81
CA TYR A 10 0.73 1.90 -7.93
C TYR A 10 0.83 0.75 -6.92
N TRP A 11 -0.30 0.10 -6.62
CA TRP A 11 -0.25 -1.25 -6.05
C TRP A 11 -0.61 -2.28 -7.13
N PRO A 12 0.34 -3.13 -7.58
CA PRO A 12 0.00 -4.22 -8.47
C PRO A 12 -0.97 -5.15 -7.74
N LYS A 13 -2.23 -5.17 -8.19
CA LYS A 13 -3.24 -6.14 -7.76
C LYS A 13 -2.65 -7.53 -7.91
N ARG A 14 -2.25 -8.15 -6.80
CA ARG A 14 -1.86 -9.57 -6.76
C ARG A 14 -3.09 -10.38 -7.14
N ARG A 15 -3.21 -10.71 -8.42
CA ARG A 15 -4.21 -11.63 -8.95
C ARG A 15 -3.84 -13.02 -8.45
N PHE A 16 -4.40 -13.42 -7.31
CA PHE A 16 -4.43 -14.81 -6.88
C PHE A 16 -5.19 -15.62 -7.94
N MET A 17 -4.47 -16.20 -8.91
CA MET A 17 -5.00 -17.18 -9.84
C MET A 17 -4.87 -18.56 -9.17
N LYS A 18 -6.01 -19.06 -8.67
CA LYS A 18 -6.18 -20.44 -8.25
C LYS A 18 -5.99 -21.33 -9.49
N LYS A 19 -5.00 -22.22 -9.46
CA LYS A 19 -4.66 -23.12 -10.56
C LYS A 19 -5.62 -24.32 -10.55
N GLU A 20 -6.67 -24.26 -11.37
CA GLU A 20 -7.43 -25.47 -11.74
C GLU A 20 -6.65 -26.20 -12.85
N ARG A 21 -6.37 -27.48 -12.61
CA ARG A 21 -5.66 -28.36 -13.54
C ARG A 21 -6.71 -29.18 -14.30
N ASP A 22 -6.86 -28.94 -15.60
CA ASP A 22 -7.49 -29.90 -16.50
C ASP A 22 -6.45 -30.64 -17.34
N LEU A 23 -6.66 -31.96 -17.41
CA LEU A 23 -5.82 -32.98 -18.03
C LEU A 23 -5.99 -33.00 -19.56
N THR A 24 -4.94 -32.71 -20.33
CA THR A 24 -4.68 -33.37 -21.64
C THR A 24 -3.23 -33.11 -22.11
N GLN A 25 -2.54 -34.17 -22.59
CA GLN A 25 -1.19 -34.16 -23.19
C GLN A 25 -1.29 -34.12 -24.75
N PRO A 26 -0.28 -33.63 -25.53
CA PRO A 26 1.10 -34.14 -25.53
C PRO A 26 2.26 -33.12 -25.63
N GLY A 27 3.31 -33.39 -24.84
CA GLY A 27 4.69 -33.48 -25.36
C GLY A 27 5.54 -32.22 -25.45
N GLU A 28 5.35 -31.40 -26.48
CA GLU A 28 6.40 -30.45 -26.92
C GLU A 28 5.94 -28.99 -26.92
N SER A 29 4.64 -28.77 -27.16
CA SER A 29 3.98 -27.46 -27.07
C SER A 29 3.96 -26.91 -25.64
N SER A 30 3.89 -27.79 -24.64
CA SER A 30 3.87 -27.44 -23.21
C SER A 30 5.18 -26.83 -22.72
N ALA A 31 6.33 -27.36 -23.15
CA ALA A 31 7.64 -26.83 -22.75
C ALA A 31 7.94 -25.49 -23.44
N ALA A 32 7.55 -25.33 -24.70
CA ALA A 32 7.67 -24.07 -25.43
C ALA A 32 6.73 -22.98 -24.86
N ALA A 33 5.47 -23.33 -24.54
CA ALA A 33 4.52 -22.42 -23.90
C ALA A 33 4.98 -22.01 -22.49
N SER A 34 5.47 -22.96 -21.68
CA SER A 34 6.03 -22.68 -20.35
C SER A 34 7.24 -21.74 -20.40
N ARG A 35 8.14 -21.94 -21.39
CA ARG A 35 9.26 -21.02 -21.64
C ARG A 35 8.78 -19.65 -22.09
N GLN A 36 7.75 -19.58 -22.94
CA GLN A 36 7.17 -18.31 -23.40
C GLN A 36 6.54 -17.54 -22.24
N ASP A 37 5.80 -18.22 -21.36
CA ASP A 37 5.23 -17.63 -20.14
C ASP A 37 6.33 -17.11 -19.20
N GLU A 38 7.44 -17.84 -19.07
CA GLU A 38 8.59 -17.41 -18.28
C GLU A 38 9.27 -16.17 -18.87
N ILE A 39 9.42 -16.12 -20.20
CA ILE A 39 9.95 -14.97 -20.91
C ILE A 39 9.04 -13.75 -20.71
N GLU A 40 7.72 -13.93 -20.83
CA GLU A 40 6.76 -12.86 -20.62
C GLU A 40 6.79 -12.33 -19.19
N ARG A 41 6.87 -13.22 -18.18
CA ARG A 41 7.05 -12.82 -16.77
C ARG A 41 8.32 -11.98 -16.58
N LYS A 42 9.45 -12.43 -17.12
CA LYS A 42 10.73 -11.72 -17.01
C LYS A 42 10.69 -10.37 -17.73
N LYS A 43 10.03 -10.28 -18.89
CA LYS A 43 9.81 -9.00 -19.59
C LYS A 43 9.00 -8.04 -18.73
N ASN A 44 7.92 -8.52 -18.12
CA ASN A 44 7.09 -7.71 -17.23
C ASN A 44 7.87 -7.25 -15.99
N GLU A 45 8.70 -8.12 -15.40
CA GLU A 45 9.59 -7.75 -14.29
C GLU A 45 10.57 -6.65 -14.69
N VAL A 46 11.21 -6.77 -15.85
CA VAL A 46 12.10 -5.72 -16.38
C VAL A 46 11.36 -4.40 -16.58
N LEU A 47 10.11 -4.42 -17.05
CA LEU A 47 9.30 -3.21 -17.20
C LEU A 47 9.02 -2.54 -15.84
N VAL A 48 8.69 -3.34 -14.82
CA VAL A 48 8.51 -2.84 -13.45
C VAL A 48 9.80 -2.24 -12.92
N LEU A 49 10.93 -2.93 -13.08
CA LEU A 49 12.24 -2.45 -12.62
C LEU A 49 12.64 -1.14 -13.31
N LYS A 50 12.40 -1.01 -14.62
CA LYS A 50 12.61 0.25 -15.37
C LYS A 50 11.73 1.37 -14.83
N SER A 51 10.48 1.08 -14.49
CA SER A 51 9.58 2.06 -13.85
C SER A 51 10.12 2.51 -12.49
N CYS A 52 10.53 1.57 -11.64
CA CYS A 52 11.10 1.87 -10.32
C CYS A 52 12.42 2.67 -10.41
N LEU A 53 13.25 2.41 -11.42
CA LEU A 53 14.49 3.16 -11.65
C LEU A 53 14.21 4.64 -11.94
N ASN A 54 13.15 4.92 -12.70
CA ASN A 54 12.78 6.27 -13.12
C ASN A 54 12.09 7.09 -12.01
N MET A 55 11.89 6.51 -10.81
CA MET A 55 11.30 7.22 -9.68
C MET A 55 12.27 8.26 -9.11
N LYS A 56 11.82 9.53 -9.05
CA LYS A 56 12.54 10.58 -8.34
C LYS A 56 12.41 10.37 -6.83
N ARG A 57 13.53 10.14 -6.15
CA ARG A 57 13.58 9.94 -4.70
C ARG A 57 13.91 11.26 -3.98
N LEU A 58 13.21 11.52 -2.88
CA LEU A 58 13.53 12.62 -1.98
C LEU A 58 14.74 12.24 -1.09
N LYS A 59 15.52 13.24 -0.64
CA LYS A 59 16.55 13.03 0.36
C LYS A 59 15.90 12.57 1.67
N LEU A 60 16.49 11.53 2.29
CA LEU A 60 15.97 10.97 3.54
C LEU A 60 15.87 12.01 4.66
N SER A 61 16.86 12.91 4.77
CA SER A 61 16.85 13.98 5.76
C SER A 61 15.66 14.92 5.62
N LEU A 62 15.27 15.25 4.40
CA LEU A 62 14.10 16.09 4.12
C LEU A 62 12.82 15.35 4.49
N ALA A 63 12.68 14.09 4.02
CA ALA A 63 11.51 13.28 4.32
C ALA A 63 11.30 13.09 5.84
N ILE A 64 12.37 12.82 6.59
CA ILE A 64 12.31 12.71 8.05
C ILE A 64 11.90 14.03 8.67
N ASN A 65 12.46 15.15 8.21
CA ASN A 65 12.14 16.47 8.75
C ASN A 65 10.68 16.84 8.51
N ASP A 66 10.15 16.54 7.32
CA ASP A 66 8.76 16.82 6.97
C ASP A 66 7.80 15.99 7.84
N ILE A 67 8.07 14.69 8.00
CA ILE A 67 7.28 13.80 8.88
C ILE A 67 7.34 14.32 10.33
N LYS A 68 8.55 14.63 10.81
CA LYS A 68 8.79 15.14 12.15
C LYS A 68 7.96 16.40 12.39
N ASN A 69 8.07 17.39 11.50
CA ASN A 69 7.37 18.66 11.63
C ASN A 69 5.86 18.47 11.63
N TYR A 70 5.34 17.64 10.72
CA TYR A 70 3.93 17.30 10.68
C TYR A 70 3.42 16.75 12.01
N CYS A 71 4.16 15.81 12.61
CA CYS A 71 3.80 15.27 13.93
C CYS A 71 3.79 16.35 15.02
N PHE A 72 4.78 17.25 15.05
CA PHE A 72 4.84 18.31 16.06
C PHE A 72 3.75 19.38 15.87
N GLU A 73 3.38 19.70 14.64
CA GLU A 73 2.31 20.66 14.36
C GLU A 73 0.93 20.16 14.83
N HIS A 74 0.73 18.84 14.86
CA HIS A 74 -0.57 18.23 15.17
C HIS A 74 -0.64 17.56 16.54
N VAL A 75 0.47 17.53 17.30
CA VAL A 75 0.55 16.82 18.58
C VAL A 75 -0.51 17.28 19.58
N ASP A 76 -0.78 18.58 19.65
CA ASP A 76 -1.75 19.17 20.58
C ASP A 76 -3.20 18.76 20.27
N SER A 77 -3.48 18.42 19.01
CA SER A 77 -4.80 17.98 18.55
C SER A 77 -5.01 16.47 18.62
N ASP A 78 -3.94 15.70 18.84
CA ASP A 78 -4.02 14.25 18.94
C ASP A 78 -4.61 13.83 20.29
N GLN A 79 -5.83 13.30 20.26
CA GLN A 79 -6.59 12.92 21.46
C GLN A 79 -6.04 11.65 22.15
N LEU A 80 -5.19 10.87 21.47
CA LEU A 80 -4.53 9.69 22.04
C LEU A 80 -3.26 10.07 22.79
N ILE A 81 -2.60 11.14 22.36
CA ILE A 81 -1.43 11.71 23.06
C ILE A 81 -1.92 12.66 24.16
N ASN A 82 -2.83 13.56 23.82
CA ASN A 82 -3.42 14.57 24.71
C ASN A 82 -4.89 14.24 24.98
N ALA A 83 -5.13 13.46 26.04
CA ALA A 83 -6.46 12.98 26.38
C ALA A 83 -7.47 14.14 26.53
N SER A 84 -8.49 14.13 25.67
CA SER A 84 -9.59 15.09 25.74
C SER A 84 -10.45 14.83 26.98
N LYS A 85 -10.94 15.90 27.61
CA LYS A 85 -11.91 15.81 28.71
C LYS A 85 -13.28 15.32 28.23
N ASP A 86 -13.58 15.51 26.95
CA ASP A 86 -14.85 15.14 26.32
C ASP A 86 -14.70 13.83 25.53
N ASP A 87 -14.35 12.76 26.25
CA ASP A 87 -14.25 11.43 25.68
C ASP A 87 -15.67 10.86 25.47
N PRO A 88 -16.10 10.62 24.21
CA PRO A 88 -17.42 10.09 23.91
C PRO A 88 -17.61 8.64 24.40
N PHE A 89 -16.51 7.93 24.70
CA PHE A 89 -16.52 6.57 25.25
C PHE A 89 -16.52 6.56 26.78
N LYS A 90 -16.53 7.72 27.45
CA LYS A 90 -16.60 7.79 28.90
C LYS A 90 -17.96 7.28 29.40
N ASN A 91 -17.92 6.44 30.43
CA ASN A 91 -19.13 5.90 31.05
C ASN A 91 -20.07 7.03 31.52
N LYS A 92 -21.31 7.03 30.99
CA LYS A 92 -22.35 7.96 31.43
C LYS A 92 -22.77 7.62 32.86
N ARG A 93 -22.79 8.61 33.75
CA ARG A 93 -23.34 8.42 35.10
C ARG A 93 -24.82 8.06 34.96
N LYS A 94 -25.25 6.99 35.63
CA LYS A 94 -26.67 6.64 35.72
C LYS A 94 -27.36 7.72 36.57
N CYS A 95 -28.30 8.46 35.99
CA CYS A 95 -29.18 9.35 36.76
C CYS A 95 -30.12 8.47 37.59
N SER A 96 -30.06 8.56 38.91
CA SER A 96 -31.13 8.07 39.77
C SER A 96 -32.29 9.05 39.67
N LEU A 97 -33.44 8.59 39.19
CA LEU A 97 -34.69 9.33 39.32
C LEU A 97 -34.98 9.47 40.81
N LEU A 98 -35.04 10.72 41.30
CA LEU A 98 -35.57 11.09 42.61
C LEU A 98 -37.08 11.29 42.49
#